data_AF-A0A9W8H079-F1
#
_entry.id   AF-A0A9W8H079-F1
#
_cell.length_a   1.000
_cell.length_b   1.000
_cell.length_c   1.000
_cell.angle_alpha   90.00
_cell.angle_beta   90.00
_cell.angle_gamma   90.00
#
_symmetry.space_group_name_H-M   'P 1'
#
loop_
_entity.id
_entity.type
_entity.pdbx_description
1 polymer ?
#
loop_
_entity_poly.entity_id
_entity_poly.type
_entity_poly.pdbx_seq_one_letter_code
_entity_poly.pdbx_strand_id
1 'polypeptide(L)'
;MASSRSPFQTLPMLIVYKVIEYLEGRRRTSFNADIDEHNETKSVLTPLLAISERWRMAALDSICDNCKFDFDAKRESVEVTYPAWPADFSYPRFRKNHLVKRVVVVATLWADLYVGKFCEVIAKPQYESLMFSSATTLVLHLSNSAVNSSRSSSCDYSCNDLSAVDIQRKAATIARSFFHLTPAVVGIVVSVLPDQVTQHSQGRQYYYGGQYSQQIDFGGLYGKIVSELCQGSARSVQVFSKRNDSPISFNLSAVSGLTSITQGPNISCAPFAKLAYLNASTLKALGLRLANKTEWTNVIYGGTTASASYTSLASLTLAISGISYSIIWAAIKDIAPFPVLSTLDISGGYPFDDDLLFRGNGGTMKSLRIPFSAIARNALDRFGVLKRSGVTRMTRVCIDEVTDLDKEYMTRRTDVPIKQQVHHMLEVALALRLWNDTTAFGIFCAVHAAPSTAVLRCLEFGNVRVYTDSIIQFISVIPSLVSLTCIVCGLGPTIESIAARDRPSRLCSKYFPLSKNFRKLGIPYTADTSAEQAAYAAMFLVILCPNFTLLDISPKLRDPFSREVAWAAFNCPFEAYADSLRRLIYRK
;
A
#
# COMPACT_ATOMS: atom_id res chain seq x y z
N MET A 1 48.07 34.21 9.69
CA MET A 1 46.69 34.69 9.44
C MET A 1 45.80 33.49 9.23
N ALA A 2 44.97 33.19 10.22
CA ALA A 2 44.23 31.93 10.34
C ALA A 2 42.92 31.98 9.52
N SER A 3 42.67 30.92 8.75
CA SER A 3 41.42 30.68 8.04
C SER A 3 40.29 30.44 9.04
N SER A 4 39.28 31.32 9.09
CA SER A 4 38.06 31.10 9.86
C SER A 4 37.24 30.00 9.17
N ARG A 5 37.52 28.75 9.52
CA ARG A 5 36.64 27.63 9.21
C ARG A 5 35.30 27.88 9.92
N SER A 6 34.24 27.78 9.12
CA SER A 6 32.85 27.88 9.52
C SER A 6 32.52 27.03 10.77
N PRO A 7 31.74 27.54 11.75
CA PRO A 7 31.42 26.86 13.01
C PRO A 7 30.49 25.64 12.89
N PHE A 8 30.26 25.09 11.69
CA PHE A 8 29.30 24.00 11.46
C PHE A 8 29.87 22.57 11.59
N GLN A 9 30.99 22.37 12.29
CA GLN A 9 31.54 21.02 12.54
C GLN A 9 30.98 20.30 13.78
N THR A 10 30.07 20.89 14.55
CA THR A 10 29.54 20.26 15.77
C THR A 10 28.04 20.43 15.93
N LEU A 11 27.26 19.78 15.07
CA LEU A 11 25.97 19.29 15.52
C LEU A 11 26.21 17.93 16.21
N PRO A 12 25.63 17.66 17.39
CA PRO A 12 25.69 16.34 17.99
C PRO A 12 25.21 15.30 16.98
N MET A 13 26.00 14.24 16.76
CA MET A 13 25.69 13.14 15.83
C MET A 13 24.27 12.58 16.05
N LEU A 14 23.73 12.68 17.26
CA LEU A 14 22.35 12.32 17.61
C LEU A 14 21.29 13.09 16.81
N ILE A 15 21.49 14.38 16.52
CA ILE A 15 20.58 15.21 15.72
C ILE A 15 20.68 14.82 14.25
N VAL A 16 21.89 14.56 13.76
CA VAL A 16 22.13 14.07 12.40
C VAL A 16 21.47 12.70 12.20
N TYR A 17 21.59 11.79 13.18
CA TYR A 17 20.94 10.49 13.15
C TYR A 17 19.42 10.59 13.19
N LYS A 18 18.84 11.46 14.03
CA LYS A 18 17.37 11.66 14.04
C LYS A 18 16.83 12.24 12.74
N VAL A 19 17.60 13.13 12.09
CA VAL A 19 17.23 13.67 10.77
C VAL A 19 17.38 12.60 9.68
N ILE A 20 18.43 11.78 9.73
CA ILE A 20 18.60 10.64 8.80
C ILE A 20 17.51 9.59 9.02
N GLU A 21 17.20 9.18 10.26
CA GLU A 21 16.11 8.25 10.60
C GLU A 21 14.76 8.77 10.12
N TYR A 22 14.49 10.07 10.32
CA TYR A 22 13.26 10.70 9.86
C TYR A 22 13.15 10.68 8.33
N LEU A 23 14.23 10.99 7.61
CA LEU A 23 14.27 10.98 6.14
C LEU A 23 14.28 9.57 5.55
N GLU A 24 14.90 8.60 6.21
CA GLU A 24 14.90 7.18 5.82
C GLU A 24 13.56 6.51 6.13
N GLY A 25 12.89 6.89 7.21
CA GLY A 25 11.52 6.48 7.57
C GLY A 25 10.51 6.88 6.50
N ARG A 26 10.60 8.10 5.97
CA ARG A 26 9.72 8.59 4.88
C ARG A 26 9.89 7.87 3.54
N ARG A 27 10.99 7.15 3.31
CA ARG A 27 11.19 6.37 2.06
C ARG A 27 10.61 4.95 2.12
N ARG A 28 10.09 4.51 3.28
CA ARG A 28 9.64 3.11 3.48
C ARG A 28 8.18 2.93 3.89
N THR A 29 7.44 3.98 4.21
CA THR A 29 6.05 3.87 4.68
C THR A 29 5.05 4.50 3.70
N SER A 30 4.81 3.82 2.58
CA SER A 30 3.49 3.87 1.94
C SER A 30 2.69 2.67 2.44
N PHE A 31 1.86 2.88 3.47
CA PHE A 31 0.52 2.29 3.68
C PHE A 31 0.15 2.27 5.18
N ASN A 32 -0.95 2.96 5.48
CA ASN A 32 -1.87 2.80 6.62
C ASN A 32 -1.32 2.80 8.05
N ALA A 33 -1.44 3.95 8.73
CA ALA A 33 -1.96 4.02 10.09
C ALA A 33 -2.44 5.45 10.41
N ASP A 34 -3.69 5.57 10.85
CA ASP A 34 -4.19 6.73 11.61
C ASP A 34 -3.48 6.76 12.97
N ILE A 35 -2.30 7.38 13.02
CA ILE A 35 -1.61 7.78 14.25
C ILE A 35 -1.13 9.21 14.03
N ASP A 36 -1.18 10.01 15.10
CA ASP A 36 -0.97 11.45 15.19
C ASP A 36 0.45 11.93 14.78
N GLU A 37 0.88 11.63 13.54
CA GLU A 37 2.20 11.93 12.93
C GLU A 37 2.51 13.43 12.83
N HIS A 38 1.49 14.28 13.06
CA HIS A 38 1.58 15.71 12.81
C HIS A 38 2.35 16.48 13.89
N ASN A 39 2.48 15.96 15.11
CA ASN A 39 3.10 16.74 16.21
C ASN A 39 4.62 16.57 16.33
N GLU A 40 5.18 15.38 16.13
CA GLU A 40 6.64 15.19 16.30
C GLU A 40 7.45 15.76 15.13
N THR A 41 6.93 15.61 13.90
CA THR A 41 7.53 16.18 12.68
C THR A 41 7.71 17.69 12.78
N LYS A 42 6.73 18.40 13.36
CA LYS A 42 6.73 19.87 13.46
C LYS A 42 7.84 20.39 14.39
N SER A 43 8.24 19.63 15.41
CA SER A 43 9.25 20.06 16.40
C SER A 43 10.68 20.14 15.83
N VAL A 44 11.03 19.28 14.87
CA VAL A 44 12.40 19.17 14.32
C VAL A 44 12.66 20.17 13.18
N LEU A 45 11.61 20.61 12.49
CA LEU A 45 11.72 21.49 11.33
C LEU A 45 12.09 22.95 11.70
N THR A 46 11.65 23.42 12.87
CA THR A 46 11.87 24.79 13.35
C THR A 46 13.37 25.14 13.50
N PRO A 47 14.20 24.31 14.16
CA PRO A 47 15.65 24.53 14.19
C PRO A 47 16.30 24.48 12.80
N LEU A 48 15.87 23.57 11.91
CA LEU A 48 16.50 23.38 10.59
C LEU A 48 16.37 24.60 9.67
N LEU A 49 15.28 25.36 9.78
CA LEU A 49 15.07 26.61 9.03
C LEU A 49 16.08 27.72 9.41
N ALA A 50 16.67 27.63 10.61
CA ALA A 50 17.62 28.61 11.15
C ALA A 50 19.11 28.26 10.93
N ILE A 51 19.45 27.03 10.52
CA ILE A 51 20.84 26.53 10.49
C ILE A 51 21.62 26.99 9.25
N SER A 52 21.09 26.77 8.05
CA SER A 52 21.77 27.19 6.79
C SER A 52 20.77 27.29 5.65
N GLU A 53 21.15 28.00 4.58
CA GLU A 53 20.31 28.12 3.38
C GLU A 53 20.00 26.76 2.73
N ARG A 54 20.98 25.86 2.66
CA ARG A 54 20.80 24.52 2.08
C ARG A 54 19.81 23.68 2.87
N TRP A 55 19.93 23.66 4.20
CA TRP A 55 19.00 22.95 5.08
C TRP A 55 17.61 23.59 5.10
N ARG A 56 17.55 24.93 5.03
CA ARG A 56 16.29 25.67 4.88
C ARG A 56 15.57 25.29 3.60
N MET A 57 16.28 25.21 2.47
CA MET A 57 15.68 24.78 1.21
C MET A 57 15.22 23.32 1.25
N ALA A 58 16.00 22.40 1.81
CA ALA A 58 15.59 21.00 1.97
C ALA A 58 14.38 20.83 2.91
N ALA A 59 14.33 21.59 4.00
CA ALA A 59 13.18 21.62 4.90
C ALA A 59 11.94 22.21 4.20
N LEU A 60 12.10 23.31 3.47
CA LEU A 60 11.02 23.92 2.68
C LEU A 60 10.53 22.99 1.57
N ASP A 61 11.41 22.28 0.86
CA ASP A 61 11.06 21.25 -0.12
C ASP A 61 10.16 20.18 0.51
N SER A 62 10.47 19.76 1.74
CA SER A 62 9.72 18.73 2.45
C SER A 62 8.39 19.22 3.05
N ILE A 63 8.34 20.47 3.50
CA ILE A 63 7.15 21.07 4.12
C ILE A 63 6.15 21.53 3.06
N CYS A 64 6.66 22.16 1.99
CA CYS A 64 5.86 22.72 0.90
C CYS A 64 5.56 21.71 -0.21
N ASP A 65 6.05 20.46 -0.12
CA ASP A 65 5.83 19.39 -1.10
C ASP A 65 4.34 19.22 -1.47
N ASN A 66 3.48 19.38 -0.47
CA ASN A 66 2.03 19.27 -0.58
C ASN A 66 1.35 20.61 -0.29
N CYS A 67 0.57 21.10 -1.25
CA CYS A 67 -0.33 22.23 -1.05
C CYS A 67 -1.78 21.74 -1.07
N LYS A 68 -2.58 22.10 -0.07
CA LYS A 68 -3.99 21.75 0.05
C LYS A 68 -4.86 22.99 -0.15
N PHE A 69 -5.83 22.87 -1.04
CA PHE A 69 -6.91 23.83 -1.25
C PHE A 69 -8.20 23.27 -0.65
N ASP A 70 -8.77 23.97 0.32
CA ASP A 70 -10.06 23.64 0.90
C ASP A 70 -11.09 24.70 0.47
N PHE A 71 -12.08 24.28 -0.31
CA PHE A 71 -13.12 25.17 -0.82
C PHE A 71 -14.29 25.18 0.15
N ASP A 72 -14.37 26.21 0.99
CA ASP A 72 -15.53 26.41 1.86
C ASP A 72 -16.63 27.13 1.08
N ALA A 73 -17.53 26.32 0.52
CA ALA A 73 -18.74 26.75 -0.15
C ALA A 73 -19.57 27.76 0.66
N LYS A 74 -19.60 27.63 2.00
CA LYS A 74 -20.42 28.48 2.86
C LYS A 74 -19.81 29.86 3.04
N ARG A 75 -18.48 29.94 3.07
CA ARG A 75 -17.73 31.19 3.30
C ARG A 75 -17.30 31.88 2.02
N GLU A 76 -17.53 31.26 0.86
CA GLU A 76 -17.06 31.75 -0.44
C GLU A 76 -15.54 31.99 -0.45
N SER A 77 -14.81 31.21 0.34
CA SER A 77 -13.39 31.38 0.58
C SER A 77 -12.64 30.11 0.24
N VAL A 78 -11.42 30.29 -0.25
CA VAL A 78 -10.48 29.20 -0.48
C VAL A 78 -9.42 29.28 0.58
N GLU A 79 -9.36 28.24 1.41
CA GLU A 79 -8.28 28.09 2.37
C GLU A 79 -7.13 27.35 1.70
N VAL A 80 -5.98 28.02 1.59
CA VAL A 80 -4.76 27.40 1.08
C VAL A 80 -3.87 27.06 2.26
N THR A 81 -3.61 25.77 2.45
CA THR A 81 -2.82 25.26 3.57
C THR A 81 -1.69 24.38 3.07
N TYR A 82 -0.61 24.31 3.85
CA TYR A 82 0.47 23.37 3.67
C TYR A 82 0.39 22.40 4.85
N PRO A 83 -0.06 21.15 4.68
CA PRO A 83 -0.39 20.27 5.81
C PRO A 83 0.77 20.04 6.79
N ALA A 84 2.01 20.05 6.29
CA ALA A 84 3.21 19.90 7.10
C ALA A 84 3.73 21.22 7.70
N TRP A 85 3.06 22.36 7.45
CA TRP A 85 3.50 23.66 7.94
C TRP A 85 3.28 23.77 9.45
N PRO A 86 4.28 24.27 10.20
CA PRO A 86 4.14 24.49 11.64
C PRO A 86 3.08 25.57 11.94
N ALA A 87 2.17 25.29 12.88
CA ALA A 87 1.07 26.20 13.21
C ALA A 87 1.54 27.56 13.77
N ASP A 88 2.71 27.57 14.43
CA ASP A 88 3.26 28.76 15.08
C ASP A 88 3.94 29.74 14.11
N PHE A 89 4.03 29.39 12.82
CA PHE A 89 4.73 30.18 11.81
C PHE A 89 3.76 30.82 10.84
N SER A 90 3.99 32.10 10.50
CA SER A 90 3.24 32.77 9.45
C SER A 90 3.35 32.00 8.13
N TYR A 91 2.21 31.74 7.48
CA TYR A 91 2.17 31.06 6.19
C TYR A 91 3.14 31.70 5.18
N PRO A 92 3.83 30.89 4.37
CA PRO A 92 4.67 31.44 3.33
C PRO A 92 3.73 32.17 2.36
N ARG A 93 3.96 33.47 2.16
CA ARG A 93 3.31 34.20 1.05
C ARG A 93 3.59 33.40 -0.23
N PHE A 94 2.65 33.36 -1.19
CA PHE A 94 2.56 32.53 -2.41
C PHE A 94 3.79 32.49 -3.38
N ARG A 95 4.99 32.88 -2.93
CA ARG A 95 6.26 32.88 -3.66
C ARG A 95 6.97 31.52 -3.71
N LYS A 96 6.34 30.42 -3.23
CA LYS A 96 6.96 29.08 -3.11
C LYS A 96 6.29 27.99 -3.95
N ASN A 97 5.48 28.37 -4.93
CA ASN A 97 4.72 27.42 -5.77
C ASN A 97 5.60 26.44 -6.58
N HIS A 98 6.87 26.79 -6.83
CA HIS A 98 7.85 25.92 -7.48
C HIS A 98 8.35 24.76 -6.59
N LEU A 99 8.11 24.80 -5.28
CA LEU A 99 8.47 23.70 -4.36
C LEU A 99 7.37 22.64 -4.23
N VAL A 100 6.16 22.97 -4.68
CA VAL A 100 4.99 22.10 -4.57
C VAL A 100 5.06 21.04 -5.65
N LYS A 101 5.08 19.76 -5.25
CA LYS A 101 5.04 18.61 -6.17
C LYS A 101 3.66 17.97 -6.24
N ARG A 102 2.84 18.18 -5.21
CA ARG A 102 1.49 17.65 -5.11
C ARG A 102 0.50 18.73 -4.69
N VAL A 103 -0.55 18.88 -5.48
CA VAL A 103 -1.68 19.76 -5.17
C VAL A 103 -2.86 18.88 -4.77
N VAL A 104 -3.42 19.13 -3.59
CA VAL A 104 -4.61 18.49 -3.05
C VAL A 104 -5.73 19.49 -3.07
N VAL A 105 -6.88 19.13 -3.63
CA VAL A 105 -8.06 19.97 -3.73
C VAL A 105 -9.19 19.23 -3.06
N VAL A 106 -9.80 19.83 -2.07
CA VAL A 106 -11.03 19.35 -1.43
C VAL A 106 -12.17 20.24 -1.91
N ALA A 107 -13.04 19.66 -2.73
CA ALA A 107 -14.12 20.36 -3.39
C ALA A 107 -15.48 19.71 -3.06
N THR A 108 -16.44 20.56 -2.71
CA THR A 108 -17.85 20.20 -2.61
C THR A 108 -18.51 20.50 -3.96
N LEU A 109 -18.67 19.48 -4.79
CA LEU A 109 -19.07 19.64 -6.20
C LEU A 109 -20.36 20.44 -6.39
N TRP A 110 -21.30 20.33 -5.46
CA TRP A 110 -22.55 21.06 -5.49
C TRP A 110 -22.36 22.58 -5.51
N ALA A 111 -21.49 23.10 -4.65
CA ALA A 111 -21.24 24.53 -4.58
C ALA A 111 -20.41 25.03 -5.78
N ASP A 112 -19.45 24.22 -6.23
CA ASP A 112 -18.53 24.60 -7.28
C ASP A 112 -19.17 24.54 -8.68
N LEU A 113 -20.01 23.54 -8.96
CA LEU A 113 -20.72 23.41 -10.23
C LEU A 113 -21.87 24.40 -10.37
N TYR A 114 -22.59 24.73 -9.30
CA TYR A 114 -23.75 25.62 -9.46
C TYR A 114 -23.34 27.08 -9.47
N VAL A 115 -22.46 27.50 -8.56
CA VAL A 115 -22.18 28.93 -8.39
C VAL A 115 -21.04 29.42 -9.28
N GLY A 116 -20.24 28.53 -9.90
CA GLY A 116 -19.08 28.93 -10.71
C GLY A 116 -17.95 29.57 -9.89
N LYS A 117 -18.12 29.66 -8.57
CA LYS A 117 -17.23 30.29 -7.61
C LYS A 117 -15.83 29.72 -7.63
N PHE A 118 -15.66 28.42 -7.89
CA PHE A 118 -14.34 27.83 -8.05
C PHE A 118 -13.54 28.52 -9.18
N CYS A 119 -14.14 28.62 -10.37
CA CYS A 119 -13.51 29.25 -11.52
C CYS A 119 -13.31 30.75 -11.29
N GLU A 120 -14.29 31.43 -10.69
CA GLU A 120 -14.17 32.85 -10.33
C GLU A 120 -13.06 33.09 -9.32
N VAL A 121 -12.96 32.26 -8.28
CA VAL A 121 -11.92 32.39 -7.26
C VAL A 121 -10.55 32.17 -7.89
N ILE A 122 -10.34 31.13 -8.69
CA ILE A 122 -9.04 30.90 -9.34
C ILE A 122 -8.70 32.00 -10.37
N ALA A 123 -9.72 32.58 -11.01
CA ALA A 123 -9.55 33.70 -11.94
C ALA A 123 -9.28 35.05 -11.26
N LYS A 124 -9.40 35.18 -9.93
CA LYS A 124 -9.06 36.45 -9.26
C LYS A 124 -7.55 36.72 -9.39
N PRO A 125 -7.12 37.98 -9.64
CA PRO A 125 -5.70 38.33 -9.84
C PRO A 125 -4.76 37.89 -8.71
N GLN A 126 -5.25 37.85 -7.47
CA GLN A 126 -4.49 37.37 -6.31
C GLN A 126 -4.09 35.89 -6.42
N TYR A 127 -4.79 35.11 -7.25
CA TYR A 127 -4.58 33.70 -7.51
C TYR A 127 -4.02 33.39 -8.91
N GLU A 128 -3.93 34.37 -9.81
CA GLU A 128 -3.21 34.22 -11.10
C GLU A 128 -1.73 33.82 -10.90
N SER A 129 -1.16 34.15 -9.74
CA SER A 129 0.18 33.72 -9.35
C SER A 129 0.29 32.26 -8.85
N LEU A 130 -0.83 31.54 -8.67
CA LEU A 130 -0.90 30.15 -8.19
C LEU A 130 -0.61 29.11 -9.27
N MET A 131 0.34 29.37 -10.17
CA MET A 131 0.84 28.31 -11.04
C MET A 131 1.83 27.42 -10.28
N PHE A 132 1.46 26.16 -10.09
CA PHE A 132 2.33 25.12 -9.53
C PHE A 132 3.03 24.38 -10.66
N SER A 133 3.98 25.05 -11.31
CA SER A 133 4.72 24.53 -12.46
C SER A 133 5.52 23.26 -12.18
N SER A 134 5.81 22.97 -10.91
CA SER A 134 6.53 21.78 -10.46
C SER A 134 5.61 20.67 -9.93
N ALA A 135 4.30 20.91 -9.87
CA ALA A 135 3.35 19.93 -9.39
C ALA A 135 3.20 18.81 -10.44
N THR A 136 3.60 17.60 -10.07
CA THR A 136 3.46 16.40 -10.91
C THR A 136 2.20 15.62 -10.58
N THR A 137 1.57 15.89 -9.44
CA THR A 137 0.40 15.15 -8.96
C THR A 137 -0.73 16.07 -8.51
N LEU A 138 -1.93 15.82 -9.04
CA LEU A 138 -3.17 16.45 -8.62
C LEU A 138 -4.03 15.44 -7.86
N VAL A 139 -4.49 15.78 -6.67
CA VAL A 139 -5.41 14.97 -5.88
C VAL A 139 -6.71 15.73 -5.68
N LEU A 140 -7.81 15.17 -6.15
CA LEU A 140 -9.15 15.74 -6.05
C LEU A 140 -9.99 14.92 -5.09
N HIS A 141 -10.34 15.50 -3.94
CA HIS A 141 -11.33 14.97 -3.03
C HIS A 141 -12.67 15.62 -3.33
N LEU A 142 -13.60 14.83 -3.85
CA LEU A 142 -14.91 15.30 -4.29
C LEU A 142 -15.97 14.78 -3.32
N SER A 143 -16.77 15.68 -2.74
CA SER A 143 -17.89 15.31 -1.88
C SER A 143 -19.22 15.84 -2.44
N ASN A 144 -20.32 15.13 -2.19
CA ASN A 144 -21.67 15.55 -2.62
C ASN A 144 -22.46 16.19 -1.48
N SER A 145 -21.79 16.73 -0.47
CA SER A 145 -22.43 17.48 0.61
C SER A 145 -23.32 18.59 0.02
N ALA A 146 -24.63 18.34 -0.02
CA ALA A 146 -25.62 19.39 -0.19
C ALA A 146 -25.40 20.36 0.97
N VAL A 147 -25.29 21.66 0.67
CA VAL A 147 -25.34 22.67 1.71
C VAL A 147 -26.73 22.52 2.35
N ASN A 148 -26.80 21.94 3.56
CA ASN A 148 -28.03 21.92 4.36
C ASN A 148 -28.45 23.37 4.60
N SER A 149 -29.24 23.94 3.69
CA SER A 149 -29.77 25.29 3.73
C SER A 149 -31.00 25.39 4.62
N SER A 150 -31.10 24.53 5.66
CA SER A 150 -32.26 24.47 6.54
C SER A 150 -32.46 25.70 7.44
N ARG A 151 -31.67 26.77 7.28
CA ARG A 151 -31.80 27.99 8.12
C ARG A 151 -31.58 29.34 7.43
N SER A 152 -31.43 29.41 6.10
CA SER A 152 -31.29 30.70 5.41
C SER A 152 -32.41 30.86 4.39
N SER A 153 -33.46 31.59 4.76
CA SER A 153 -34.57 32.00 3.88
C SER A 153 -34.18 33.05 2.83
N SER A 154 -32.89 33.17 2.49
CA SER A 154 -32.37 34.23 1.60
C SER A 154 -31.45 33.72 0.49
N CYS A 155 -31.20 32.41 0.41
CA CYS A 155 -30.40 31.84 -0.67
C CYS A 155 -31.33 31.32 -1.78
N ASP A 156 -31.92 32.25 -2.55
CA ASP A 156 -32.69 31.99 -3.78
C ASP A 156 -31.78 31.51 -4.92
N TYR A 157 -31.04 30.43 -4.70
CA TYR A 157 -30.45 29.69 -5.82
C TYR A 157 -31.52 28.75 -6.35
N SER A 158 -32.41 29.26 -7.21
CA SER A 158 -33.38 28.43 -7.92
C SER A 158 -32.64 27.44 -8.81
N CYS A 159 -32.52 26.21 -8.34
CA CYS A 159 -31.77 25.11 -8.93
C CYS A 159 -32.43 24.49 -10.19
N ASN A 160 -33.54 25.05 -10.67
CA ASN A 160 -34.42 24.40 -11.64
C ASN A 160 -33.94 24.49 -13.11
N ASP A 161 -32.92 25.30 -13.43
CA ASP A 161 -32.63 25.67 -14.83
C ASP A 161 -31.33 25.10 -15.43
N LEU A 162 -30.49 24.37 -14.68
CA LEU A 162 -29.27 23.80 -15.28
C LEU A 162 -29.56 22.47 -15.98
N SER A 163 -29.45 22.47 -17.31
CA SER A 163 -29.52 21.24 -18.09
C SER A 163 -28.34 20.31 -17.76
N ALA A 164 -28.51 19.00 -17.98
CA ALA A 164 -27.40 18.03 -17.85
C ALA A 164 -26.17 18.41 -18.70
N VAL A 165 -26.40 19.07 -19.85
CA VAL A 165 -25.35 19.58 -20.73
C VAL A 165 -24.56 20.71 -20.06
N ASP A 166 -25.23 21.63 -19.37
CA ASP A 166 -24.56 22.73 -18.67
C ASP A 166 -23.73 22.23 -17.50
N ILE A 167 -24.22 21.22 -16.76
CA ILE A 167 -23.47 20.56 -15.70
C ILE A 167 -22.18 19.94 -16.26
N GLN A 168 -22.27 19.22 -17.38
CA GLN A 168 -21.09 18.64 -18.04
C GLN A 168 -20.12 19.71 -18.56
N ARG A 169 -20.63 20.82 -19.10
CA ARG A 169 -19.81 21.95 -19.56
C ARG A 169 -19.06 22.58 -18.40
N LYS A 170 -19.73 22.84 -17.28
CA LYS A 170 -19.09 23.40 -16.08
C LYS A 170 -18.05 22.45 -15.48
N ALA A 171 -18.33 21.14 -15.48
CA ALA A 171 -17.37 20.13 -15.06
C ALA A 171 -16.08 20.15 -15.90
N ALA A 172 -16.22 20.31 -17.22
CA ALA A 172 -15.07 20.47 -18.11
C ALA A 172 -14.30 21.77 -17.85
N THR A 173 -14.99 22.89 -17.60
CA THR A 173 -14.35 24.14 -17.21
C THR A 173 -13.55 23.99 -15.92
N ILE A 174 -14.12 23.35 -14.90
CA ILE A 174 -13.43 23.08 -13.63
C ILE A 174 -12.16 22.23 -13.86
N ALA A 175 -12.27 21.16 -14.65
CA ALA A 175 -11.12 20.32 -15.00
C ALA A 175 -10.01 21.10 -15.71
N ARG A 176 -10.35 21.99 -16.65
CA ARG A 176 -9.38 22.84 -17.35
C ARG A 176 -8.70 23.85 -16.43
N SER A 177 -9.45 24.42 -15.49
CA SER A 177 -8.88 25.31 -14.47
C SER A 177 -7.86 24.59 -13.59
N PHE A 178 -8.08 23.33 -13.22
CA PHE A 178 -7.07 22.53 -12.51
C PHE A 178 -5.81 22.32 -13.34
N PHE A 179 -5.93 22.10 -14.64
CA PHE A 179 -4.77 21.99 -15.52
C PHE A 179 -3.99 23.29 -15.63
N HIS A 180 -4.67 24.43 -15.70
CA HIS A 180 -4.00 25.73 -15.68
C HIS A 180 -3.20 25.93 -14.37
N LEU A 181 -3.75 25.49 -13.24
CA LEU A 181 -3.04 25.54 -11.96
C LEU A 181 -1.82 24.60 -11.92
N THR A 182 -1.85 23.50 -12.67
CA THR A 182 -0.89 22.41 -12.55
C THR A 182 -0.45 21.85 -13.91
N PRO A 183 0.21 22.67 -14.76
CA PRO A 183 0.49 22.31 -16.16
C PRO A 183 1.40 21.08 -16.32
N ALA A 184 2.23 20.79 -15.32
CA ALA A 184 3.15 19.65 -15.30
C ALA A 184 2.55 18.37 -14.72
N VAL A 185 1.23 18.33 -14.43
CA VAL A 185 0.60 17.16 -13.83
C VAL A 185 0.65 15.96 -14.76
N VAL A 186 1.28 14.91 -14.26
CA VAL A 186 1.37 13.59 -14.90
C VAL A 186 0.56 12.54 -14.15
N GLY A 187 0.20 12.78 -12.90
CA GLY A 187 -0.62 11.87 -12.09
C GLY A 187 -1.85 12.54 -11.50
N ILE A 188 -3.01 11.89 -11.65
CA ILE A 188 -4.29 12.34 -11.09
C ILE A 188 -4.79 11.28 -10.12
N VAL A 189 -5.19 11.72 -8.93
CA VAL A 189 -5.88 10.90 -7.94
C VAL A 189 -7.23 11.53 -7.65
N VAL A 190 -8.32 10.86 -7.96
CA VAL A 190 -9.67 11.30 -7.61
C VAL A 190 -10.19 10.44 -6.47
N SER A 191 -10.71 11.05 -5.42
CA SER A 191 -11.30 10.36 -4.28
C SER A 191 -12.69 10.91 -4.04
N VAL A 192 -13.71 10.07 -4.21
CA VAL A 192 -15.09 10.41 -3.87
C VAL A 192 -15.28 10.14 -2.38
N LEU A 193 -15.53 11.21 -1.62
CA LEU A 193 -15.78 11.16 -0.17
C LEU A 193 -17.23 10.74 0.11
N PRO A 194 -17.50 10.05 1.23
CA PRO A 194 -18.86 9.76 1.64
C PRO A 194 -19.60 11.07 1.96
N ASP A 195 -20.90 11.09 1.72
CA ASP A 195 -21.71 12.23 2.15
C ASP A 195 -21.78 12.20 3.68
N GLN A 196 -21.43 13.31 4.33
CA GLN A 196 -21.60 13.44 5.78
C GLN A 196 -23.08 13.54 6.21
N VAL A 197 -23.99 13.63 5.24
CA VAL A 197 -25.42 13.82 5.45
C VAL A 197 -26.13 12.65 4.74
N THR A 198 -26.83 11.85 5.56
CA THR A 198 -27.77 10.75 5.27
C THR A 198 -27.23 9.38 4.79
N GLN A 199 -27.29 8.40 5.71
CA GLN A 199 -27.14 6.96 5.49
C GLN A 199 -28.30 6.31 4.67
N HIS A 200 -29.13 7.08 3.98
CA HIS A 200 -30.36 6.56 3.35
C HIS A 200 -30.59 7.17 1.97
N SER A 201 -29.89 6.68 0.94
CA SER A 201 -30.45 6.53 -0.42
C SER A 201 -29.40 5.89 -1.34
N GLN A 202 -29.83 4.85 -2.05
CA GLN A 202 -29.02 4.10 -3.02
C GLN A 202 -28.67 4.99 -4.22
N GLY A 203 -27.49 5.61 -4.26
CA GLY A 203 -26.90 6.23 -5.47
C GLY A 203 -27.72 7.30 -6.21
N ARG A 204 -28.91 7.65 -5.71
CA ARG A 204 -29.87 8.60 -6.29
C ARG A 204 -30.37 9.48 -5.15
N GLN A 205 -29.78 10.65 -5.00
CA GLN A 205 -30.34 11.68 -4.15
C GLN A 205 -31.45 12.39 -4.92
N TYR A 206 -32.67 12.28 -4.42
CA TYR A 206 -33.79 13.09 -4.89
C TYR A 206 -33.74 14.43 -4.16
N TYR A 207 -33.50 15.51 -4.90
CA TYR A 207 -33.60 16.87 -4.37
C TYR A 207 -35.06 17.29 -4.44
N TYR A 208 -35.71 17.39 -3.29
CA TYR A 208 -37.10 17.85 -3.17
C TYR A 208 -37.13 19.39 -3.14
N GLY A 209 -37.19 19.98 -4.33
CA GLY A 209 -37.44 21.41 -4.54
C GLY A 209 -38.49 21.59 -5.64
N GLY A 210 -39.78 21.52 -5.31
CA GLY A 210 -40.87 21.69 -6.27
C GLY A 210 -41.16 20.49 -7.18
N GLN A 211 -42.09 20.65 -8.12
CA GLN A 211 -42.71 19.60 -8.97
C GLN A 211 -41.75 18.83 -9.90
N TYR A 212 -40.43 19.04 -9.84
CA TYR A 212 -39.45 18.37 -10.70
C TYR A 212 -38.29 17.80 -9.89
N SER A 213 -38.35 16.51 -9.56
CA SER A 213 -37.18 15.81 -9.02
C SER A 213 -36.19 15.51 -10.15
N GLN A 214 -35.18 16.36 -10.34
CA GLN A 214 -34.09 16.05 -11.26
C GLN A 214 -33.10 15.08 -10.61
N GLN A 215 -32.91 13.92 -11.24
CA GLN A 215 -31.92 12.94 -10.83
C GLN A 215 -30.55 13.32 -11.40
N ILE A 216 -29.62 13.73 -10.55
CA ILE A 216 -28.25 14.06 -10.99
C ILE A 216 -27.39 12.79 -10.98
N ASP A 217 -26.82 12.47 -12.15
CA ASP A 217 -25.85 11.39 -12.30
C ASP A 217 -24.44 11.88 -11.92
N PHE A 218 -24.11 11.80 -10.62
CA PHE A 218 -22.77 12.13 -10.12
C PHE A 218 -21.69 11.24 -10.74
N GLY A 219 -22.00 9.98 -11.08
CA GLY A 219 -21.07 9.07 -11.72
C GLY A 219 -20.63 9.57 -13.10
N GLY A 220 -21.59 9.99 -13.92
CA GLY A 220 -21.35 10.65 -15.20
C GLY A 220 -20.52 11.93 -15.06
N LEU A 221 -20.82 12.76 -14.05
CA LEU A 221 -20.09 13.99 -13.76
C LEU A 221 -18.63 13.73 -13.37
N TYR A 222 -18.36 12.81 -12.44
CA TYR A 222 -16.99 12.44 -12.08
C TYR A 222 -16.23 11.87 -13.28
N GLY A 223 -16.90 11.03 -14.08
CA GLY A 223 -16.34 10.49 -15.32
C GLY A 223 -15.92 11.59 -16.29
N LYS A 224 -16.74 12.63 -16.44
CA LYS A 224 -16.40 13.79 -17.27
C LYS A 224 -15.19 14.55 -16.73
N ILE A 225 -15.12 14.82 -15.43
CA ILE A 225 -13.97 15.51 -14.81
C ILE A 225 -12.68 14.69 -15.03
N VAL A 226 -12.70 13.40 -14.70
CA VAL A 226 -11.54 12.50 -14.88
C VAL A 226 -11.12 12.46 -16.36
N SER A 227 -12.08 12.33 -17.26
CA SER A 227 -11.84 12.31 -18.70
C SER A 227 -11.16 13.59 -19.19
N GLU A 228 -11.69 14.76 -18.83
CA GLU A 228 -11.10 16.05 -19.24
C GLU A 228 -9.71 16.22 -18.63
N LEU A 229 -9.53 15.84 -17.36
CA LEU A 229 -8.22 15.81 -16.72
C LEU A 229 -7.25 14.82 -17.37
N CYS A 230 -7.73 13.78 -18.03
CA CYS A 230 -6.86 12.83 -18.70
C CYS A 230 -6.52 13.22 -20.15
N GLN A 231 -7.30 14.11 -20.77
CA GLN A 231 -7.03 14.61 -22.13
C GLN A 231 -5.82 15.56 -22.20
N GLY A 232 -5.38 16.13 -21.07
CA GLY A 232 -4.15 16.92 -21.01
C GLY A 232 -2.88 16.06 -20.93
N SER A 233 -1.92 16.48 -20.09
CA SER A 233 -0.60 15.85 -19.97
C SER A 233 -0.57 14.61 -19.05
N ALA A 234 -1.70 14.24 -18.46
CA ALA A 234 -1.75 13.18 -17.47
C ALA A 234 -1.41 11.80 -18.07
N ARG A 235 -0.55 11.06 -17.37
CA ARG A 235 -0.09 9.71 -17.72
C ARG A 235 -0.50 8.66 -16.69
N SER A 236 -1.06 9.05 -15.57
CA SER A 236 -1.50 8.17 -14.49
C SER A 236 -2.84 8.64 -13.94
N VAL A 237 -3.78 7.72 -13.77
CA VAL A 237 -5.08 7.98 -13.15
C VAL A 237 -5.35 6.97 -12.06
N GLN A 238 -5.76 7.46 -10.90
CA GLN A 238 -6.25 6.66 -9.79
C GLN A 238 -7.59 7.21 -9.35
N VAL A 239 -8.59 6.36 -9.19
CA VAL A 239 -9.91 6.79 -8.73
C VAL A 239 -10.32 5.90 -7.57
N PHE A 240 -10.70 6.51 -6.45
CA PHE A 240 -11.11 5.83 -5.23
C PHE A 240 -12.49 6.31 -4.80
N SER A 241 -13.28 5.41 -4.23
CA SER A 241 -14.54 5.76 -3.61
C SER A 241 -14.52 5.29 -2.16
N LYS A 242 -14.73 6.21 -1.23
CA LYS A 242 -14.92 5.90 0.19
C LYS A 242 -16.40 5.65 0.53
N ARG A 243 -17.28 5.74 -0.47
CA ARG A 243 -18.69 5.39 -0.34
C ARG A 243 -18.86 3.89 -0.19
N ASN A 244 -19.73 3.47 0.73
CA ASN A 244 -20.09 2.06 0.91
C ASN A 244 -21.38 1.70 0.14
N ASP A 245 -22.11 2.71 -0.34
CA ASP A 245 -23.24 2.58 -1.25
C ASP A 245 -22.77 2.14 -2.66
N SER A 246 -23.67 1.47 -3.37
CA SER A 246 -23.52 0.81 -4.69
C SER A 246 -22.41 1.36 -5.61
N PRO A 247 -21.73 0.51 -6.41
CA PRO A 247 -20.62 0.92 -7.26
C PRO A 247 -20.93 2.14 -8.14
N ILE A 248 -20.06 3.15 -8.09
CA ILE A 248 -20.18 4.33 -8.95
C ILE A 248 -19.77 3.94 -10.37
N SER A 249 -20.67 4.17 -11.34
CA SER A 249 -20.37 4.04 -12.76
C SER A 249 -19.78 5.33 -13.29
N PHE A 250 -18.67 5.24 -14.04
CA PHE A 250 -18.02 6.39 -14.68
C PHE A 250 -18.22 6.29 -16.18
N ASN A 251 -18.52 7.39 -16.86
CA ASN A 251 -18.38 7.45 -18.31
C ASN A 251 -17.03 8.10 -18.65
N LEU A 252 -16.03 7.28 -18.95
CA LEU A 252 -14.69 7.74 -19.33
C LEU A 252 -14.60 7.75 -20.86
N SER A 253 -14.31 8.92 -21.43
CA SER A 253 -14.03 9.01 -22.87
C SER A 253 -12.71 8.31 -23.22
N ALA A 254 -12.46 8.10 -24.51
CA ALA A 254 -11.22 7.47 -24.97
C ALA A 254 -10.01 8.37 -24.65
N VAL A 255 -9.32 8.05 -23.56
CA VAL A 255 -8.03 8.63 -23.20
C VAL A 255 -6.94 7.74 -23.78
N SER A 256 -5.92 8.34 -24.41
CA SER A 256 -4.76 7.62 -24.94
C SER A 256 -3.46 8.01 -24.24
N GLY A 257 -2.49 7.11 -24.24
CA GLY A 257 -1.15 7.34 -23.69
C GLY A 257 -1.08 7.30 -22.16
N LEU A 258 -2.03 6.66 -21.49
CA LEU A 258 -1.93 6.35 -20.06
C LEU A 258 -0.89 5.25 -19.82
N THR A 259 -0.10 5.44 -18.78
CA THR A 259 0.94 4.51 -18.31
C THR A 259 0.58 3.84 -16.99
N SER A 260 -0.38 4.38 -16.23
CA SER A 260 -0.85 3.80 -14.99
C SER A 260 -2.34 4.03 -14.80
N ILE A 261 -3.08 2.97 -14.48
CA ILE A 261 -4.50 3.03 -14.12
C ILE A 261 -4.69 2.30 -12.80
N THR A 262 -5.38 2.91 -11.83
CA THR A 262 -5.74 2.26 -10.58
C THR A 262 -7.18 2.56 -10.20
N GLN A 263 -7.97 1.50 -10.08
CA GLN A 263 -9.34 1.53 -9.59
C GLN A 263 -9.37 1.18 -8.11
N GLY A 264 -9.97 2.04 -7.31
CA GLY A 264 -10.21 1.85 -5.89
C GLY A 264 -11.49 1.05 -5.59
N PRO A 265 -11.80 0.88 -4.30
CA PRO A 265 -13.01 0.17 -3.89
C PRO A 265 -14.28 0.93 -4.33
N ASN A 266 -15.38 0.19 -4.45
CA ASN A 266 -16.74 0.71 -4.70
C ASN A 266 -16.89 1.56 -5.97
N ILE A 267 -16.08 1.26 -6.98
CA ILE A 267 -16.15 1.82 -8.33
C ILE A 267 -16.43 0.69 -9.31
N SER A 268 -17.28 0.91 -10.30
CA SER A 268 -17.53 -0.06 -11.37
C SER A 268 -16.26 -0.29 -12.21
N CYS A 269 -15.93 -1.54 -12.53
CA CYS A 269 -14.74 -1.86 -13.32
C CYS A 269 -14.92 -1.59 -14.81
N ALA A 270 -16.14 -1.67 -15.35
CA ALA A 270 -16.37 -1.63 -16.80
C ALA A 270 -15.72 -0.43 -17.53
N PRO A 271 -15.77 0.81 -17.00
CA PRO A 271 -15.12 1.96 -17.62
C PRO A 271 -13.59 1.86 -17.59
N PHE A 272 -13.03 1.32 -16.50
CA PHE A 272 -11.59 1.14 -16.31
C PHE A 272 -11.04 -0.01 -17.15
N ALA A 273 -11.82 -1.08 -17.34
CA ALA A 273 -11.48 -2.17 -18.26
C ALA A 273 -11.38 -1.66 -19.70
N LYS A 274 -12.33 -0.83 -20.14
CA LYS A 274 -12.29 -0.19 -21.46
C LYS A 274 -11.07 0.73 -21.61
N LEU A 275 -10.78 1.57 -20.61
CA LEU A 275 -9.57 2.40 -20.63
C LEU A 275 -8.29 1.56 -20.66
N ALA A 276 -8.25 0.46 -19.90
CA ALA A 276 -7.11 -0.44 -19.88
C ALA A 276 -6.88 -1.06 -21.26
N TYR A 277 -7.94 -1.51 -21.92
CA TYR A 277 -7.88 -2.04 -23.29
C TYR A 277 -7.34 -0.99 -24.28
N LEU A 278 -7.87 0.23 -24.26
CA LEU A 278 -7.45 1.32 -25.15
C LEU A 278 -5.98 1.75 -24.96
N ASN A 279 -5.41 1.51 -23.78
CA ASN A 279 -4.04 1.90 -23.44
C ASN A 279 -3.11 0.70 -23.28
N ALA A 280 -3.48 -0.49 -23.77
CA ALA A 280 -2.75 -1.72 -23.50
C ALA A 280 -1.25 -1.63 -23.85
N SER A 281 -0.90 -1.00 -24.97
CA SER A 281 0.49 -0.86 -25.42
C SER A 281 1.35 0.09 -24.57
N THR A 282 0.74 1.08 -23.91
CA THR A 282 1.45 2.12 -23.13
C THR A 282 1.43 1.88 -21.62
N LEU A 283 0.51 1.04 -21.13
CA LEU A 283 0.36 0.78 -19.71
C LEU A 283 1.56 0.05 -19.12
N LYS A 284 2.08 0.59 -18.03
CA LYS A 284 3.16 0.04 -17.20
C LYS A 284 2.64 -0.53 -15.89
N ALA A 285 1.57 0.05 -15.35
CA ALA A 285 0.90 -0.42 -14.14
C ALA A 285 -0.62 -0.44 -14.30
N LEU A 286 -1.27 -1.50 -13.83
CA LEU A 286 -2.72 -1.66 -13.87
C LEU A 286 -3.22 -2.23 -12.55
N GLY A 287 -4.11 -1.51 -11.88
CA GLY A 287 -4.80 -1.95 -10.66
C GLY A 287 -6.30 -1.93 -10.90
N LEU A 288 -6.95 -3.08 -10.86
CA LEU A 288 -8.39 -3.22 -11.09
C LEU A 288 -9.06 -4.00 -9.98
N ARG A 289 -10.35 -3.70 -9.76
CA ARG A 289 -11.21 -4.51 -8.90
C ARG A 289 -12.28 -5.18 -9.76
N LEU A 290 -12.22 -6.50 -9.85
CA LEU A 290 -13.10 -7.32 -10.68
C LEU A 290 -14.17 -7.98 -9.81
N ALA A 291 -15.42 -7.87 -10.23
CA ALA A 291 -16.57 -8.53 -9.61
C ALA A 291 -17.01 -9.78 -10.39
N ASN A 292 -16.71 -9.86 -11.69
CA ASN A 292 -17.16 -10.98 -12.52
C ASN A 292 -16.28 -11.21 -13.77
N LYS A 293 -16.55 -12.32 -14.46
CA LYS A 293 -15.86 -12.72 -15.70
C LYS A 293 -15.99 -11.70 -16.82
N THR A 294 -17.15 -11.07 -16.97
CA THR A 294 -17.41 -10.11 -18.06
C THR A 294 -16.47 -8.91 -17.98
N GLU A 295 -16.20 -8.42 -16.77
CA GLU A 295 -15.24 -7.33 -16.55
C GLU A 295 -13.82 -7.73 -16.97
N TRP A 296 -13.38 -8.96 -16.65
CA TRP A 296 -12.10 -9.48 -17.12
C TRP A 296 -12.03 -9.62 -18.65
N THR A 297 -13.08 -10.19 -19.26
CA THR A 297 -13.18 -10.28 -20.73
C THR A 297 -13.07 -8.90 -21.37
N ASN A 298 -13.64 -7.86 -20.75
CA ASN A 298 -13.54 -6.50 -21.25
C ASN A 298 -12.12 -5.91 -21.13
N VAL A 299 -11.33 -6.33 -20.13
CA VAL A 299 -9.91 -5.95 -20.05
C VAL A 299 -9.15 -6.54 -21.25
N ILE A 300 -9.37 -7.83 -21.55
CA ILE A 300 -8.62 -8.51 -22.62
C ILE A 300 -9.11 -8.14 -24.02
N TYR A 301 -10.42 -8.03 -24.23
CA TYR A 301 -11.00 -7.91 -25.57
C TYR A 301 -11.69 -6.57 -25.85
N GLY A 302 -11.94 -5.75 -24.83
CA GLY A 302 -12.60 -4.45 -25.00
C GLY A 302 -14.02 -4.53 -25.56
N GLY A 303 -14.68 -5.69 -25.48
CA GLY A 303 -15.95 -5.96 -26.16
C GLY A 303 -15.82 -6.28 -27.65
N THR A 304 -14.61 -6.52 -28.14
CA THR A 304 -14.31 -6.92 -29.52
C THR A 304 -13.87 -8.39 -29.58
N THR A 305 -13.45 -8.88 -30.75
CA THR A 305 -12.81 -10.20 -30.90
C THR A 305 -11.28 -10.12 -30.82
N ALA A 306 -10.70 -8.93 -30.94
CA ALA A 306 -9.26 -8.73 -30.90
C ALA A 306 -8.77 -8.66 -29.44
N SER A 307 -7.73 -9.43 -29.12
CA SER A 307 -7.13 -9.41 -27.79
C SER A 307 -6.10 -8.29 -27.66
N ALA A 308 -6.15 -7.56 -26.55
CA ALA A 308 -5.12 -6.63 -26.13
C ALA A 308 -3.82 -7.37 -25.76
N SER A 309 -2.70 -6.77 -26.14
CA SER A 309 -1.37 -7.17 -25.66
C SER A 309 -0.77 -6.02 -24.86
N TYR A 310 -0.49 -6.28 -23.58
CA TYR A 310 0.06 -5.34 -22.63
C TYR A 310 1.60 -5.42 -22.62
N THR A 311 2.21 -5.03 -23.73
CA THR A 311 3.65 -5.20 -24.00
C THR A 311 4.56 -4.42 -23.06
N SER A 312 4.05 -3.42 -22.35
CA SER A 312 4.80 -2.58 -21.41
C SER A 312 4.43 -2.83 -19.93
N LEU A 313 3.45 -3.69 -19.65
CA LEU A 313 2.85 -3.79 -18.31
C LEU A 313 3.74 -4.61 -17.38
N ALA A 314 4.41 -3.90 -16.47
CA ALA A 314 5.32 -4.49 -15.50
C ALA A 314 4.63 -4.84 -14.17
N SER A 315 3.53 -4.19 -13.82
CA SER A 315 2.81 -4.38 -12.55
C SER A 315 1.30 -4.54 -12.78
N LEU A 316 0.75 -5.64 -12.27
CA LEU A 316 -0.69 -5.94 -12.32
C LEU A 316 -1.21 -6.23 -10.91
N THR A 317 -2.24 -5.49 -10.49
CA THR A 317 -2.95 -5.69 -9.23
C THR A 317 -4.41 -5.98 -9.51
N LEU A 318 -4.90 -7.12 -9.03
CA LEU A 318 -6.28 -7.57 -9.20
C LEU A 318 -6.91 -7.80 -7.82
N ALA A 319 -7.94 -7.02 -7.50
CA ALA A 319 -8.80 -7.29 -6.36
C ALA A 319 -10.07 -7.97 -6.84
N ILE A 320 -10.23 -9.26 -6.55
CA ILE A 320 -11.34 -10.04 -7.09
C ILE A 320 -12.36 -10.27 -5.97
N SER A 321 -13.60 -9.84 -6.21
CA SER A 321 -14.68 -9.92 -5.23
C SER A 321 -15.86 -10.70 -5.80
N GLY A 322 -16.65 -11.33 -4.94
CA GLY A 322 -17.89 -12.00 -5.35
C GLY A 322 -17.70 -13.27 -6.18
N ILE A 323 -16.53 -13.92 -6.11
CA ILE A 323 -16.35 -15.23 -6.75
C ILE A 323 -17.21 -16.25 -6.01
N SER A 324 -18.26 -16.75 -6.67
CA SER A 324 -18.87 -18.02 -6.31
C SER A 324 -18.05 -19.15 -6.92
N TYR A 325 -17.80 -20.24 -6.18
CA TYR A 325 -17.00 -21.39 -6.61
C TYR A 325 -17.45 -22.06 -7.91
N SER A 326 -18.66 -21.76 -8.39
CA SER A 326 -19.17 -22.23 -9.68
C SER A 326 -18.59 -21.49 -10.89
N ILE A 327 -17.94 -20.33 -10.69
CA ILE A 327 -17.52 -19.44 -11.77
C ILE A 327 -16.00 -19.48 -11.94
N ILE A 328 -15.49 -20.60 -12.44
CA ILE A 328 -14.14 -20.65 -13.01
C ILE A 328 -14.17 -19.89 -14.34
N TRP A 329 -13.27 -18.93 -14.50
CA TRP A 329 -13.19 -18.16 -15.73
C TRP A 329 -12.48 -19.00 -16.78
N ALA A 330 -13.27 -19.53 -17.72
CA ALA A 330 -12.78 -20.39 -18.79
C ALA A 330 -11.54 -19.80 -19.50
N ALA A 331 -10.62 -20.71 -19.84
CA ALA A 331 -9.34 -20.40 -20.44
C ALA A 331 -9.41 -19.50 -21.67
N ILE A 332 -8.56 -18.48 -21.70
CA ILE A 332 -8.26 -17.70 -22.90
C ILE A 332 -7.03 -18.35 -23.54
N LYS A 333 -7.28 -19.23 -24.51
CA LYS A 333 -6.23 -20.02 -25.15
C LYS A 333 -5.36 -19.15 -26.07
N ASP A 334 -4.09 -19.53 -26.18
CA ASP A 334 -3.12 -19.06 -27.18
C ASP A 334 -2.71 -17.57 -27.14
N ILE A 335 -3.12 -16.82 -26.11
CA ILE A 335 -2.75 -15.42 -25.94
C ILE A 335 -1.85 -15.25 -24.71
N ALA A 336 -0.76 -14.50 -24.84
CA ALA A 336 0.08 -14.05 -23.73
C ALA A 336 -0.13 -12.55 -23.53
N PRO A 337 -1.18 -12.14 -22.78
CA PRO A 337 -1.55 -10.72 -22.69
C PRO A 337 -0.51 -9.89 -21.93
N PHE A 338 0.29 -10.49 -21.05
CA PHE A 338 1.23 -9.78 -20.16
C PHE A 338 2.67 -10.31 -20.30
N PRO A 339 3.32 -10.17 -21.47
CA PRO A 339 4.59 -10.83 -21.77
C PRO A 339 5.78 -10.34 -20.92
N VAL A 340 5.70 -9.13 -20.35
CA VAL A 340 6.78 -8.52 -19.54
C VAL A 340 6.41 -8.33 -18.08
N LEU A 341 5.36 -9.00 -17.61
CA LEU A 341 4.86 -8.84 -16.25
C LEU A 341 5.95 -9.20 -15.23
N SER A 342 6.20 -8.30 -14.28
CA SER A 342 7.23 -8.47 -13.25
C SER A 342 6.66 -8.57 -11.84
N THR A 343 5.51 -7.94 -11.62
CA THR A 343 4.83 -7.91 -10.32
C THR A 343 3.36 -8.25 -10.54
N LEU A 344 2.89 -9.29 -9.86
CA LEU A 344 1.50 -9.71 -9.84
C LEU A 344 1.01 -9.72 -8.40
N ASP A 345 -0.04 -8.96 -8.10
CA ASP A 345 -0.72 -8.94 -6.80
C ASP A 345 -2.20 -9.27 -7.01
N ILE A 346 -2.65 -10.40 -6.48
CA ILE A 346 -4.04 -10.86 -6.53
C ILE A 346 -4.56 -10.93 -5.10
N SER A 347 -5.76 -10.38 -4.88
CA SER A 347 -6.46 -10.44 -3.60
C SER A 347 -7.92 -10.89 -3.77
N GLY A 348 -8.49 -11.46 -2.72
CA GLY A 348 -9.88 -11.94 -2.65
C GLY A 348 -10.14 -13.34 -3.22
N GLY A 349 -9.46 -13.74 -4.31
CA GLY A 349 -9.49 -15.11 -4.83
C GLY A 349 -8.79 -15.24 -6.20
N TYR A 350 -8.45 -16.47 -6.61
CA TYR A 350 -7.89 -16.76 -7.94
C TYR A 350 -8.92 -17.49 -8.82
N PRO A 351 -9.55 -16.84 -9.80
CA PRO A 351 -10.67 -17.40 -10.56
C PRO A 351 -10.28 -18.14 -11.85
N PHE A 352 -8.99 -18.22 -12.19
CA PHE A 352 -8.52 -18.78 -13.46
C PHE A 352 -8.19 -20.27 -13.30
N ASP A 353 -8.51 -21.10 -14.30
CA ASP A 353 -8.07 -22.49 -14.39
C ASP A 353 -6.86 -22.69 -15.31
N ASP A 354 -6.34 -21.60 -15.87
CA ASP A 354 -5.26 -21.57 -16.83
C ASP A 354 -4.04 -20.75 -16.34
N ASP A 355 -3.03 -20.65 -17.22
CA ASP A 355 -1.79 -19.90 -17.02
C ASP A 355 -1.86 -18.48 -17.55
N LEU A 356 -3.04 -17.91 -17.82
CA LEU A 356 -3.17 -16.63 -18.52
C LEU A 356 -2.32 -15.49 -17.93
N LEU A 357 -2.20 -15.45 -16.60
CA LEU A 357 -1.41 -14.44 -15.88
C LEU A 357 0.10 -14.73 -15.83
N PHE A 358 0.51 -15.94 -16.20
CA PHE A 358 1.89 -16.43 -16.14
C PHE A 358 2.50 -16.70 -17.53
N ARG A 359 1.64 -16.83 -18.55
CA ARG A 359 2.04 -17.16 -19.91
C ARG A 359 2.96 -16.07 -20.48
N GLY A 360 4.15 -16.47 -20.88
CA GLY A 360 5.15 -15.60 -21.50
C GLY A 360 5.99 -14.75 -20.56
N ASN A 361 5.73 -14.73 -19.24
CA ASN A 361 6.42 -13.85 -18.30
C ASN A 361 7.34 -14.56 -17.28
N GLY A 362 7.63 -15.85 -17.47
CA GLY A 362 8.57 -16.60 -16.64
C GLY A 362 9.97 -15.99 -16.54
N GLY A 363 10.43 -15.29 -17.59
CA GLY A 363 11.72 -14.59 -17.58
C GLY A 363 11.71 -13.22 -16.88
N THR A 364 10.52 -12.66 -16.57
CA THR A 364 10.38 -11.29 -16.07
C THR A 364 9.76 -11.21 -14.68
N MET A 365 8.98 -12.22 -14.27
CA MET A 365 8.30 -12.25 -12.98
C MET A 365 9.29 -12.23 -11.81
N LYS A 366 9.13 -11.26 -10.91
CA LYS A 366 9.98 -11.01 -9.73
C LYS A 366 9.21 -11.10 -8.42
N SER A 367 7.94 -10.70 -8.43
CA SER A 367 7.11 -10.63 -7.24
C SER A 367 5.72 -11.20 -7.52
N LEU A 368 5.34 -12.22 -6.77
CA LEU A 368 4.02 -12.85 -6.81
C LEU A 368 3.35 -12.71 -5.45
N ARG A 369 2.15 -12.12 -5.42
CA ARG A 369 1.24 -12.18 -4.29
C ARG A 369 -0.08 -12.77 -4.75
N ILE A 370 -0.51 -13.85 -4.10
CA ILE A 370 -1.69 -14.61 -4.52
C ILE A 370 -2.37 -15.26 -3.31
N PRO A 371 -3.72 -15.32 -3.26
CA PRO A 371 -4.43 -16.12 -2.27
C PRO A 371 -4.16 -17.61 -2.51
N PHE A 372 -3.93 -18.38 -1.44
CA PHE A 372 -3.58 -19.81 -1.56
C PHE A 372 -4.77 -20.76 -1.71
N SER A 373 -5.75 -20.39 -2.52
CA SER A 373 -6.92 -21.24 -2.77
C SER A 373 -6.53 -22.56 -3.46
N ALA A 374 -7.40 -23.56 -3.38
CA ALA A 374 -7.23 -24.82 -4.11
C ALA A 374 -6.99 -24.60 -5.63
N ILE A 375 -7.72 -23.65 -6.22
CA ILE A 375 -7.63 -23.31 -7.65
C ILE A 375 -6.25 -22.70 -7.96
N ALA A 376 -5.82 -21.70 -7.18
CA ALA A 376 -4.49 -21.10 -7.32
C ALA A 376 -3.39 -22.14 -7.21
N ARG A 377 -3.46 -23.03 -6.22
CA ARG A 377 -2.49 -24.11 -6.04
C ARG A 377 -2.41 -25.02 -7.26
N ASN A 378 -3.54 -25.48 -7.76
CA ASN A 378 -3.58 -26.36 -8.94
C ASN A 378 -3.02 -25.65 -10.18
N ALA A 379 -3.34 -24.37 -10.39
CA ALA A 379 -2.80 -23.60 -11.51
C ALA A 379 -1.27 -23.43 -11.38
N LEU A 380 -0.77 -23.00 -10.22
CA LEU A 380 0.66 -22.79 -10.00
C LEU A 380 1.49 -24.06 -10.22
N ASP A 381 0.99 -25.22 -9.80
CA ASP A 381 1.68 -26.50 -10.00
C ASP A 381 1.58 -27.02 -11.44
N ARG A 382 0.37 -27.04 -12.00
CA ARG A 382 0.10 -27.50 -13.38
C ARG A 382 0.97 -26.77 -14.39
N PHE A 383 1.16 -25.47 -14.20
CA PHE A 383 1.94 -24.62 -15.10
C PHE A 383 3.37 -24.38 -14.63
N GLY A 384 3.79 -25.02 -13.53
CA GLY A 384 5.17 -24.96 -13.05
C GLY A 384 5.66 -23.55 -12.70
N VAL A 385 4.76 -22.62 -12.33
CA VAL A 385 5.07 -21.21 -12.07
C VAL A 385 6.10 -21.07 -10.93
N LEU A 386 6.05 -21.96 -9.95
CA LEU A 386 6.95 -21.95 -8.81
C LEU A 386 8.20 -22.81 -9.01
N LYS A 387 8.29 -23.56 -10.12
CA LYS A 387 9.46 -24.38 -10.41
C LYS A 387 10.58 -23.47 -10.91
N ARG A 388 11.83 -23.79 -10.56
CA ARG A 388 13.02 -23.02 -10.96
C ARG A 388 13.16 -22.84 -12.48
N SER A 389 12.66 -23.80 -13.26
CA SER A 389 12.60 -23.70 -14.72
C SER A 389 11.50 -22.76 -15.23
N GLY A 390 10.44 -22.55 -14.46
CA GLY A 390 9.28 -21.73 -14.83
C GLY A 390 9.50 -20.24 -14.59
N VAL A 391 10.17 -19.86 -13.48
CA VAL A 391 10.47 -18.45 -13.19
C VAL A 391 11.91 -18.27 -12.69
N THR A 392 12.76 -17.69 -13.55
CA THR A 392 14.20 -17.55 -13.27
C THR A 392 14.56 -16.32 -12.44
N ARG A 393 13.64 -15.34 -12.33
CA ARG A 393 13.86 -14.06 -11.65
C ARG A 393 12.97 -13.85 -10.42
N MET A 394 12.24 -14.87 -9.98
CA MET A 394 11.39 -14.76 -8.81
C MET A 394 12.25 -14.37 -7.61
N THR A 395 11.83 -13.36 -6.86
CA THR A 395 12.52 -12.92 -5.65
C THR A 395 11.59 -12.87 -4.46
N ARG A 396 10.31 -12.58 -4.69
CA ARG A 396 9.31 -12.43 -3.63
C ARG A 396 8.08 -13.26 -3.94
N VAL A 397 7.69 -14.10 -3.00
CA VAL A 397 6.43 -14.85 -3.03
C VAL A 397 5.66 -14.53 -1.75
N CYS A 398 4.42 -14.09 -1.90
CA CYS A 398 3.51 -13.77 -0.82
C CYS A 398 2.24 -14.59 -1.01
N ILE A 399 1.87 -15.32 0.02
CA ILE A 399 0.75 -16.24 0.02
C ILE A 399 -0.19 -15.80 1.12
N ASP A 400 -1.29 -15.23 0.68
CA ASP A 400 -2.30 -14.67 1.57
C ASP A 400 -3.24 -15.76 2.10
N GLU A 401 -3.87 -15.45 3.24
CA GLU A 401 -4.74 -16.38 3.95
C GLU A 401 -5.91 -16.82 3.09
N VAL A 402 -6.26 -18.09 3.27
CA VAL A 402 -7.39 -18.75 2.64
C VAL A 402 -8.64 -18.31 3.41
N THR A 403 -9.50 -17.48 2.80
CA THR A 403 -10.77 -17.08 3.42
C THR A 403 -11.65 -18.30 3.71
N ASP A 404 -12.48 -18.27 4.75
CA ASP A 404 -13.32 -19.41 5.19
C ASP A 404 -14.11 -20.10 4.08
N LEU A 405 -14.46 -19.37 3.02
CA LEU A 405 -15.11 -19.88 1.82
C LEU A 405 -14.35 -21.08 1.21
N ASP A 406 -13.02 -21.14 1.28
CA ASP A 406 -12.20 -22.17 0.61
C ASP A 406 -12.20 -23.52 1.36
N LYS A 407 -12.57 -23.54 2.65
CA LYS A 407 -12.58 -24.76 3.48
C LYS A 407 -13.55 -25.82 2.94
N GLU A 408 -14.63 -25.42 2.27
CA GLU A 408 -15.65 -26.33 1.75
C GLU A 408 -15.17 -27.08 0.48
N TYR A 409 -14.43 -26.41 -0.41
CA TYR A 409 -13.91 -27.00 -1.66
C TYR A 409 -12.70 -27.92 -1.45
N MET A 410 -11.94 -27.70 -0.36
CA MET A 410 -10.79 -28.54 0.04
C MET A 410 -11.16 -30.01 0.24
N THR A 411 -12.43 -30.31 0.54
CA THR A 411 -12.87 -31.68 0.84
C THR A 411 -13.01 -32.58 -0.39
N ARG A 412 -12.99 -32.05 -1.62
CA ARG A 412 -13.40 -32.85 -2.79
C ARG A 412 -12.38 -33.03 -3.93
N ARG A 413 -11.31 -32.22 -4.07
CA ARG A 413 -10.57 -32.18 -5.36
C ARG A 413 -9.07 -31.79 -5.39
N THR A 414 -8.30 -31.77 -4.30
CA THR A 414 -6.87 -31.40 -4.40
C THR A 414 -5.91 -32.53 -4.06
N ASP A 415 -5.30 -33.12 -5.10
CA ASP A 415 -4.27 -34.17 -5.00
C ASP A 415 -2.84 -33.61 -4.81
N VAL A 416 -2.61 -32.30 -5.00
CA VAL A 416 -1.26 -31.74 -4.89
C VAL A 416 -0.91 -31.48 -3.42
N PRO A 417 0.13 -32.15 -2.86
CA PRO A 417 0.54 -31.92 -1.49
C PRO A 417 1.10 -30.50 -1.33
N ILE A 418 0.58 -29.73 -0.38
CA ILE A 418 1.08 -28.38 -0.01
C ILE A 418 2.61 -28.38 0.16
N LYS A 419 3.16 -29.48 0.70
CA LYS A 419 4.60 -29.68 0.91
C LYS A 419 5.43 -29.50 -0.37
N GLN A 420 4.98 -30.04 -1.50
CA GLN A 420 5.74 -29.96 -2.76
C GLN A 420 5.76 -28.53 -3.32
N GLN A 421 4.64 -27.82 -3.21
CA GLN A 421 4.56 -26.43 -3.67
C GLN A 421 5.42 -25.50 -2.81
N VAL A 422 5.37 -25.69 -1.49
CA VAL A 422 6.22 -24.95 -0.56
C VAL A 422 7.70 -25.20 -0.85
N HIS A 423 8.09 -26.45 -1.11
CA HIS A 423 9.45 -26.78 -1.52
C HIS A 423 9.89 -25.96 -2.75
N HIS A 424 9.09 -25.96 -3.81
CA HIS A 424 9.39 -25.16 -5.01
C HIS A 424 9.52 -23.65 -4.73
N MET A 425 8.68 -23.10 -3.86
CA MET A 425 8.80 -21.69 -3.45
C MET A 425 10.13 -21.38 -2.77
N LEU A 426 10.60 -22.28 -1.90
CA LEU A 426 11.86 -22.13 -1.17
C LEU A 426 13.08 -22.15 -2.11
N GLU A 427 12.99 -22.88 -3.22
CA GLU A 427 14.05 -22.94 -4.24
C GLU A 427 14.18 -21.66 -5.06
N VAL A 428 13.08 -20.90 -5.22
CA VAL A 428 13.05 -19.73 -6.11
C VAL A 428 12.97 -18.40 -5.37
N ALA A 429 12.41 -18.35 -4.16
CA ALA A 429 12.14 -17.08 -3.47
C ALA A 429 13.29 -16.65 -2.54
N LEU A 430 13.67 -15.37 -2.64
CA LEU A 430 14.53 -14.72 -1.64
C LEU A 430 13.72 -14.25 -0.41
N ALA A 431 12.45 -13.90 -0.62
CA ALA A 431 11.52 -13.49 0.41
C ALA A 431 10.20 -14.25 0.27
N LEU A 432 9.80 -14.93 1.34
CA LEU A 432 8.58 -15.71 1.40
C LEU A 432 7.71 -15.20 2.54
N ARG A 433 6.45 -14.86 2.24
CA ARG A 433 5.44 -14.46 3.24
C ARG A 433 4.25 -15.40 3.18
N LEU A 434 3.81 -15.89 4.32
CA LEU A 434 2.74 -16.88 4.43
C LEU A 434 1.82 -16.54 5.59
N TRP A 435 0.52 -16.51 5.33
CA TRP A 435 -0.48 -16.13 6.34
C TRP A 435 -1.22 -17.31 7.00
N ASN A 436 -1.02 -18.56 6.54
CA ASN A 436 -1.80 -19.72 6.96
C ASN A 436 -1.00 -20.76 7.76
N ASP A 437 -1.48 -21.15 8.95
CA ASP A 437 -0.89 -22.14 9.85
C ASP A 437 -0.61 -23.50 9.20
N THR A 438 -1.56 -24.01 8.39
CA THR A 438 -1.41 -25.32 7.73
C THR A 438 -0.25 -25.33 6.74
N THR A 439 0.03 -24.19 6.10
CA THR A 439 1.16 -24.05 5.18
C THR A 439 2.49 -23.97 5.93
N ALA A 440 2.51 -23.37 7.12
CA ALA A 440 3.72 -23.27 7.93
C ALA A 440 4.23 -24.64 8.39
N PHE A 441 3.34 -25.55 8.81
CA PHE A 441 3.74 -26.94 9.06
C PHE A 441 4.30 -27.62 7.79
N GLY A 442 3.70 -27.32 6.63
CA GLY A 442 4.21 -27.75 5.33
C GLY A 442 5.65 -27.29 5.06
N ILE A 443 6.01 -26.07 5.46
CA ILE A 443 7.38 -25.56 5.37
C ILE A 443 8.33 -26.35 6.26
N PHE A 444 7.97 -26.62 7.52
CA PHE A 444 8.84 -27.39 8.40
C PHE A 444 9.24 -28.71 7.73
N CYS A 445 8.25 -29.45 7.23
CA CYS A 445 8.52 -30.68 6.50
C CYS A 445 9.36 -30.45 5.23
N ALA A 446 9.05 -29.43 4.43
CA ALA A 446 9.74 -29.17 3.16
C ALA A 446 11.20 -28.72 3.35
N VAL A 447 11.44 -27.83 4.31
CA VAL A 447 12.76 -27.30 4.67
C VAL A 447 13.65 -28.41 5.21
N HIS A 448 13.13 -29.28 6.07
CA HIS A 448 13.88 -30.44 6.55
C HIS A 448 14.21 -31.46 5.45
N ALA A 449 13.35 -31.60 4.45
CA ALA A 449 13.59 -32.51 3.34
C ALA A 449 14.66 -32.00 2.36
N ALA A 450 14.90 -30.68 2.27
CA ALA A 450 15.85 -30.10 1.32
C ALA A 450 16.57 -28.84 1.86
N PRO A 451 17.45 -28.96 2.86
CA PRO A 451 18.17 -27.83 3.47
C PRO A 451 19.03 -27.01 2.51
N SER A 452 19.63 -27.63 1.49
CA SER A 452 20.71 -27.06 0.67
C SER A 452 20.25 -26.20 -0.51
N THR A 453 18.95 -26.14 -0.81
CA THR A 453 18.41 -25.46 -2.00
C THR A 453 17.79 -24.10 -1.69
N ALA A 454 17.56 -23.77 -0.42
CA ALA A 454 16.90 -22.54 -0.03
C ALA A 454 17.84 -21.33 -0.12
N VAL A 455 17.61 -20.45 -1.10
CA VAL A 455 18.23 -19.11 -1.18
C VAL A 455 17.49 -18.08 -0.32
N LEU A 456 16.56 -18.55 0.51
CA LEU A 456 15.65 -17.72 1.28
C LEU A 456 16.41 -16.85 2.29
N ARG A 457 16.13 -15.55 2.27
CA ARG A 457 16.72 -14.54 3.16
C ARG A 457 15.69 -13.95 4.12
N CYS A 458 14.43 -13.86 3.70
CA CYS A 458 13.35 -13.31 4.52
C CYS A 458 12.19 -14.30 4.56
N LEU A 459 11.81 -14.72 5.76
CA LEU A 459 10.62 -15.54 5.99
C LEU A 459 9.66 -14.78 6.91
N GLU A 460 8.42 -14.62 6.47
CA GLU A 460 7.39 -13.95 7.27
C GLU A 460 6.17 -14.85 7.40
N PHE A 461 5.79 -15.08 8.65
CA PHE A 461 4.55 -15.71 9.04
C PHE A 461 3.59 -14.63 9.55
N GLY A 462 2.42 -14.54 8.93
CA GLY A 462 1.39 -13.56 9.31
C GLY A 462 0.80 -13.86 10.68
N ASN A 463 0.08 -14.98 10.80
CA ASN A 463 -0.64 -15.37 12.02
C ASN A 463 -0.16 -16.68 12.65
N VAL A 464 1.02 -17.17 12.23
CA VAL A 464 1.51 -18.49 12.67
C VAL A 464 2.26 -18.39 13.98
N ARG A 465 1.80 -19.20 14.93
CA ARG A 465 2.43 -19.43 16.24
C ARG A 465 3.58 -20.42 16.09
N VAL A 466 4.78 -19.98 16.45
CA VAL A 466 6.01 -20.76 16.36
C VAL A 466 6.70 -20.80 17.72
N TYR A 467 7.06 -21.99 18.17
CA TYR A 467 7.85 -22.18 19.38
C TYR A 467 9.31 -21.79 19.15
N THR A 468 10.00 -21.42 20.22
CA THR A 468 11.40 -20.99 20.16
C THR A 468 12.33 -22.10 19.66
N ASP A 469 12.09 -23.36 20.04
CA ASP A 469 12.84 -24.50 19.52
C ASP A 469 12.66 -24.66 18.00
N SER A 470 11.45 -24.47 17.50
CA SER A 470 11.14 -24.45 16.08
C SER A 470 11.78 -23.28 15.33
N ILE A 471 11.87 -22.08 15.93
CA ILE A 471 12.62 -20.94 15.36
C ILE A 471 14.09 -21.30 15.19
N ILE A 472 14.71 -21.90 16.22
CA ILE A 472 16.10 -22.35 16.18
C ILE A 472 16.28 -23.38 15.07
N GLN A 473 15.37 -24.34 14.95
CA GLN A 473 15.38 -25.33 13.87
C GLN A 473 15.32 -24.65 12.50
N PHE A 474 14.40 -23.70 12.27
CA PHE A 474 14.33 -22.98 11.00
C PHE A 474 15.64 -22.31 10.60
N ILE A 475 16.26 -21.60 11.54
CA ILE A 475 17.52 -20.90 11.27
C ILE A 475 18.64 -21.90 11.00
N SER A 476 18.65 -23.05 11.68
CA SER A 476 19.65 -24.10 11.46
C SER A 476 19.55 -24.73 10.07
N VAL A 477 18.32 -24.90 9.56
CA VAL A 477 18.09 -25.56 8.27
C VAL A 477 18.17 -24.56 7.11
N ILE A 478 17.93 -23.27 7.35
CA ILE A 478 18.05 -22.19 6.35
C ILE A 478 19.17 -21.22 6.77
N PRO A 479 20.44 -21.57 6.58
CA PRO A 479 21.56 -20.76 7.05
C PRO A 479 21.68 -19.39 6.35
N SER A 480 21.05 -19.22 5.18
CA SER A 480 20.96 -17.95 4.46
C SER A 480 19.93 -16.97 5.04
N LEU A 481 19.10 -17.41 6.00
CA LEU A 481 18.04 -16.60 6.55
C LEU A 481 18.60 -15.41 7.31
N VAL A 482 18.15 -14.21 6.93
CA VAL A 482 18.54 -12.92 7.52
C VAL A 482 17.46 -12.41 8.46
N SER A 483 16.20 -12.61 8.10
CA SER A 483 15.03 -12.12 8.83
C SER A 483 13.96 -13.20 8.93
N LEU A 484 13.42 -13.36 10.14
CA LEU A 484 12.21 -14.15 10.41
C LEU A 484 11.17 -13.26 11.07
N THR A 485 9.91 -13.33 10.65
CA THR A 485 8.79 -12.71 11.37
C THR A 485 7.78 -13.80 11.73
N CYS A 486 7.38 -13.90 13.00
CA CYS A 486 6.41 -14.88 13.47
C CYS A 486 5.82 -14.51 14.83
N ILE A 487 4.71 -15.14 15.21
CA ILE A 487 4.16 -15.08 16.57
C ILE A 487 4.94 -16.07 17.43
N VAL A 488 5.63 -15.61 18.46
CA VAL A 488 6.33 -16.52 19.41
C VAL A 488 5.31 -16.98 20.44
N CYS A 489 5.12 -18.29 20.59
CA CYS A 489 4.11 -18.86 21.50
C CYS A 489 4.66 -19.60 22.71
N GLY A 490 5.99 -19.71 22.85
CA GLY A 490 6.62 -20.41 23.96
C GLY A 490 8.02 -20.91 23.66
N LEU A 491 8.59 -21.68 24.58
CA LEU A 491 9.90 -22.31 24.43
C LEU A 491 9.83 -23.54 23.53
N GLY A 492 8.76 -24.33 23.67
CA GLY A 492 8.56 -25.57 22.95
C GLY A 492 9.15 -26.78 23.70
N PRO A 493 8.69 -27.99 23.36
CA PRO A 493 8.92 -29.19 24.16
C PRO A 493 10.40 -29.54 24.31
N THR A 494 11.21 -29.24 23.31
CA THR A 494 12.64 -29.58 23.31
C THR A 494 13.39 -28.77 24.38
N ILE A 495 13.09 -27.46 24.48
CA ILE A 495 13.77 -26.55 25.41
C ILE A 495 13.16 -26.67 26.81
N GLU A 496 11.85 -26.86 26.92
CA GLU A 496 11.15 -27.00 28.19
C GLU A 496 11.61 -28.24 28.98
N SER A 497 11.96 -29.33 28.28
CA SER A 497 12.52 -30.54 28.90
C SER A 497 13.91 -30.34 29.52
N ILE A 498 14.61 -29.25 29.20
CA ILE A 498 15.91 -28.92 29.76
C ILE A 498 15.70 -28.08 31.02
N ALA A 499 16.32 -28.51 32.14
CA ALA A 499 16.34 -27.75 33.39
C ALA A 499 16.79 -26.30 33.13
N ALA A 500 16.08 -25.31 33.67
CA ALA A 500 16.23 -23.90 33.30
C ALA A 500 17.68 -23.40 33.34
N ARG A 501 18.43 -23.80 34.38
CA ARG A 501 19.86 -23.47 34.57
C ARG A 501 20.79 -24.01 33.48
N ASP A 502 20.42 -25.12 32.85
CA ASP A 502 21.25 -25.84 31.88
C ASP A 502 20.91 -25.48 30.42
N ARG A 503 19.81 -24.76 30.19
CA ARG A 503 19.34 -24.38 28.84
C ARG A 503 20.41 -23.64 28.02
N PRO A 504 21.09 -22.60 28.55
CA PRO A 504 22.08 -21.84 27.77
C PRO A 504 23.24 -22.71 27.30
N SER A 505 23.83 -23.48 28.22
CA SER A 505 24.99 -24.33 27.94
C SER A 505 24.65 -25.44 26.96
N ARG A 506 23.51 -26.12 27.13
CA ARG A 506 23.06 -27.17 26.21
C ARG A 506 22.78 -26.63 24.81
N LEU A 507 22.05 -25.53 24.71
CA LEU A 507 21.75 -24.92 23.41
C LEU A 507 23.02 -24.43 22.71
N CYS A 508 23.92 -23.77 23.43
CA CYS A 508 25.20 -23.32 22.90
C CYS A 508 26.03 -24.51 22.37
N SER A 509 26.18 -25.58 23.17
CA SER A 509 26.93 -26.77 22.76
C SER A 509 26.38 -27.46 21.51
N LYS A 510 25.06 -27.38 21.28
CA LYS A 510 24.40 -28.07 20.17
C LYS A 510 24.30 -27.22 18.90
N TYR A 511 24.08 -25.91 19.06
CA TYR A 511 23.67 -25.07 17.94
C TYR A 511 24.64 -23.91 17.65
N PHE A 512 25.61 -23.58 18.51
CA PHE A 512 26.47 -22.41 18.27
C PHE A 512 27.63 -22.69 17.29
N PRO A 513 27.92 -21.80 16.32
CA PRO A 513 27.07 -20.68 15.89
C PRO A 513 25.92 -21.17 15.01
N LEU A 514 24.68 -20.77 15.34
CA LEU A 514 23.47 -21.24 14.67
C LEU A 514 23.34 -20.63 13.28
N SER A 515 23.59 -19.32 13.17
CA SER A 515 23.71 -18.64 11.88
C SER A 515 24.57 -17.39 12.02
N LYS A 516 25.42 -17.16 11.02
CA LYS A 516 26.16 -15.90 10.86
C LYS A 516 25.37 -14.87 10.06
N ASN A 517 24.26 -15.24 9.41
CA ASN A 517 23.49 -14.35 8.54
C ASN A 517 22.26 -13.77 9.24
N PHE A 518 21.73 -14.48 10.22
CA PHE A 518 20.50 -14.10 10.91
C PHE A 518 20.70 -12.82 11.73
N ARG A 519 19.85 -11.82 11.47
CA ARG A 519 19.98 -10.47 12.04
C ARG A 519 18.71 -9.96 12.72
N LYS A 520 17.54 -10.38 12.23
CA LYS A 520 16.25 -9.81 12.60
C LYS A 520 15.22 -10.89 12.96
N LEU A 521 14.57 -10.71 14.11
CA LEU A 521 13.33 -11.38 14.47
C LEU A 521 12.23 -10.32 14.55
N GLY A 522 11.15 -10.49 13.81
CA GLY A 522 9.95 -9.67 13.89
C GLY A 522 8.83 -10.39 14.60
N ILE A 523 8.10 -9.69 15.45
CA ILE A 523 6.88 -10.16 16.10
C ILE A 523 5.74 -9.27 15.60
N PRO A 524 4.75 -9.81 14.86
CA PRO A 524 3.67 -9.01 14.29
C PRO A 524 2.97 -8.13 15.34
N TYR A 525 2.59 -6.91 14.98
CA TYR A 525 1.93 -5.97 15.90
C TYR A 525 0.57 -6.46 16.43
N THR A 526 -0.06 -7.38 15.70
CA THR A 526 -1.34 -8.02 16.03
C THR A 526 -1.17 -9.30 16.83
N ALA A 527 0.05 -9.68 17.19
CA ALA A 527 0.35 -10.95 17.83
C ALA A 527 0.03 -10.95 19.33
N ASP A 528 -0.59 -12.02 19.81
CA ASP A 528 -0.76 -12.32 21.25
C ASP A 528 0.52 -12.88 21.91
N THR A 529 1.70 -12.43 21.46
CA THR A 529 2.97 -12.88 22.04
C THR A 529 3.20 -12.18 23.37
N SER A 530 3.45 -12.95 24.43
CA SER A 530 3.81 -12.35 25.72
C SER A 530 5.21 -11.76 25.67
N ALA A 531 5.45 -10.70 26.45
CA ALA A 531 6.76 -10.07 26.56
C ALA A 531 7.84 -11.06 27.02
N GLU A 532 7.47 -11.96 27.92
CA GLU A 532 8.32 -13.04 28.43
C GLU A 532 8.75 -14.00 27.31
N GLN A 533 7.79 -14.46 26.49
CA GLN A 533 8.08 -15.36 25.36
C GLN A 533 9.01 -14.72 24.33
N ALA A 534 8.75 -13.44 23.99
CA ALA A 534 9.61 -12.67 23.11
C ALA A 534 11.02 -12.49 23.69
N ALA A 535 11.12 -12.20 24.99
CA ALA A 535 12.40 -12.04 25.70
C ALA A 535 13.23 -13.32 25.65
N TYR A 536 12.66 -14.48 26.02
CA TYR A 536 13.39 -15.74 25.97
C TYR A 536 13.86 -16.10 24.57
N ALA A 537 13.00 -15.95 23.55
CA ALA A 537 13.39 -16.21 22.17
C ALA A 537 14.55 -15.31 21.73
N ALA A 538 14.46 -14.01 22.00
CA ALA A 538 15.52 -13.06 21.67
C ALA A 538 16.84 -13.38 22.40
N MET A 539 16.78 -13.77 23.68
CA MET A 539 17.95 -14.15 24.46
C MET A 539 18.66 -15.37 23.90
N PHE A 540 17.91 -16.43 23.57
CA PHE A 540 18.50 -17.61 22.94
C PHE A 540 19.11 -17.27 21.58
N LEU A 541 18.45 -16.42 20.78
CA LEU A 541 18.99 -16.00 19.49
C LEU A 541 20.25 -15.13 19.62
N VAL A 542 20.37 -14.29 20.65
CA VAL A 542 21.61 -13.54 20.92
C VAL A 542 22.79 -14.48 21.17
N ILE A 543 22.56 -15.55 21.92
CA ILE A 543 23.59 -16.55 22.23
C ILE A 543 23.96 -17.32 20.97
N LEU A 544 22.95 -17.78 20.24
CA LEU A 544 23.12 -18.71 19.14
C LEU A 544 23.56 -18.03 17.83
N CYS A 545 23.17 -16.78 17.60
CA CYS A 545 23.41 -16.04 16.35
C CYS A 545 24.27 -14.79 16.59
N PRO A 546 25.58 -14.82 16.29
CA PRO A 546 26.50 -13.70 16.58
C PRO A 546 26.11 -12.34 15.97
N ASN A 547 25.36 -12.35 14.86
CA ASN A 547 24.94 -11.15 14.13
C ASN A 547 23.49 -10.74 14.41
N PHE A 548 22.80 -11.40 15.34
CA PHE A 548 21.45 -11.02 15.73
C PHE A 548 21.47 -9.67 16.46
N THR A 549 20.78 -8.67 15.90
CA THR A 549 20.86 -7.28 16.40
C THR A 549 19.54 -6.55 16.43
N LEU A 550 18.48 -7.10 15.85
CA LEU A 550 17.19 -6.42 15.72
C LEU A 550 16.04 -7.32 16.14
N LEU A 551 15.29 -6.86 17.14
CA LEU A 551 13.97 -7.37 17.46
C LEU A 551 12.95 -6.28 17.08
N ASP A 552 12.05 -6.62 16.16
CA ASP A 552 10.99 -5.71 15.71
C ASP A 552 9.68 -6.13 16.38
N ILE A 553 9.26 -5.35 17.38
CA ILE A 553 8.10 -5.62 18.23
C ILE A 553 7.21 -4.39 18.33
N SER A 554 5.96 -4.61 18.72
CA SER A 554 5.02 -3.54 19.04
C SER A 554 5.55 -2.56 20.08
N PRO A 555 5.34 -1.23 19.92
CA PRO A 555 5.66 -0.25 20.95
C PRO A 555 5.04 -0.60 22.30
N LYS A 556 3.83 -1.21 22.30
CA LYS A 556 3.13 -1.64 23.52
C LYS A 556 3.86 -2.77 24.26
N LEU A 557 4.61 -3.61 23.55
CA LEU A 557 5.34 -4.72 24.13
C LEU A 557 6.76 -4.33 24.56
N ARG A 558 7.26 -3.16 24.16
CA ARG A 558 8.68 -2.80 24.31
C ARG A 558 9.11 -2.63 25.77
N ASP A 559 8.33 -1.94 26.60
CA ASP A 559 8.66 -1.75 28.02
C ASP A 559 8.52 -3.05 28.82
N PRO A 560 7.43 -3.83 28.70
CA PRO A 560 7.37 -5.18 29.26
C PRO A 560 8.54 -6.06 28.82
N PHE A 561 8.83 -6.11 27.52
CA PHE A 561 9.94 -6.90 26.96
C PHE A 561 11.28 -6.50 27.59
N SER A 562 11.56 -5.21 27.68
CA SER A 562 12.83 -4.71 28.23
C SER A 562 12.99 -5.10 29.71
N ARG A 563 11.90 -5.09 30.49
CA ARG A 563 11.91 -5.56 31.88
C ARG A 563 12.18 -7.06 31.97
N GLU A 564 11.54 -7.86 31.12
CA GLU A 564 11.76 -9.32 31.08
C GLU A 564 13.19 -9.67 30.67
N VAL A 565 13.76 -8.99 29.65
CA VAL A 565 15.16 -9.20 29.28
C VAL A 565 16.10 -8.79 30.41
N ALA A 566 15.86 -7.67 31.09
CA ALA A 566 16.68 -7.24 32.22
C ALA A 566 16.61 -8.22 33.40
N TRP A 567 15.40 -8.69 33.73
CA TRP A 567 15.19 -9.68 34.80
C TRP A 567 15.84 -11.02 34.45
N ALA A 568 15.66 -11.51 33.22
CA ALA A 568 16.22 -12.77 32.79
C ALA A 568 17.75 -12.70 32.65
N ALA A 569 18.31 -11.56 32.23
CA ALA A 569 19.75 -11.32 32.20
C ALA A 569 20.37 -11.29 33.61
N PHE A 570 19.63 -10.84 34.62
CA PHE A 570 20.08 -10.86 36.01
C PHE A 570 20.06 -12.27 36.63
N ASN A 571 19.04 -13.07 36.31
CA ASN A 571 18.80 -14.37 36.95
C ASN A 571 19.43 -15.57 36.21
N CYS A 572 19.97 -15.37 35.01
CA CYS A 572 20.56 -16.44 34.20
C CYS A 572 22.01 -16.13 33.81
N PRO A 573 22.87 -17.15 33.64
CA PRO A 573 24.31 -16.99 33.37
C PRO A 573 24.58 -16.55 31.92
N PHE A 574 24.17 -15.33 31.56
CA PHE A 574 24.38 -14.74 30.23
C PHE A 574 25.42 -13.61 30.22
N GLU A 575 26.29 -13.54 31.23
CA GLU A 575 27.28 -12.46 31.38
C GLU A 575 28.14 -12.26 30.13
N ALA A 576 28.53 -13.34 29.46
CA ALA A 576 29.29 -13.32 28.20
C ALA A 576 28.55 -12.64 27.02
N TYR A 577 27.24 -12.46 27.12
CA TYR A 577 26.37 -11.88 26.08
C TYR A 577 25.66 -10.60 26.52
N ALA A 578 26.02 -10.04 27.68
CA ALA A 578 25.36 -8.89 28.29
C ALA A 578 25.30 -7.67 27.36
N ASP A 579 26.38 -7.39 26.61
CA ASP A 579 26.42 -6.25 25.69
C ASP A 579 25.48 -6.42 24.49
N SER A 580 25.36 -7.65 23.96
CA SER A 580 24.42 -7.95 22.88
C SER A 580 22.97 -7.86 23.36
N LEU A 581 22.67 -8.32 24.58
CA LEU A 581 21.35 -8.16 25.20
C LEU A 581 21.02 -6.69 25.46
N ARG A 582 21.97 -5.89 25.96
CA ARG A 582 21.79 -4.44 26.12
C ARG A 582 21.45 -3.75 24.80
N ARG A 583 22.10 -4.12 23.70
CA ARG A 583 21.79 -3.55 22.37
C ARG A 583 20.35 -3.81 21.93
N LEU A 584 19.72 -4.89 22.37
CA LEU A 584 18.29 -5.15 22.10
C LEU A 584 17.37 -4.22 22.90
N ILE A 585 17.76 -3.85 24.11
CA ILE A 585 16.99 -2.98 25.01
C ILE A 585 17.07 -1.50 24.56
N TYR A 586 18.24 -1.04 24.13
CA TYR A 586 18.52 0.39 23.92
C TYR A 586 18.28 0.91 22.48
N ARG A 587 17.92 0.05 21.52
CA ARG A 587 17.49 0.49 20.18
C ARG A 587 16.04 0.98 20.23
N LYS A 588 15.86 2.28 20.49
CA LYS A 588 14.57 2.97 20.34
C LYS A 588 14.21 3.08 18.87
#